data_AF-A0A848KRX9-F1
#
_entry.id   AF-A0A848KRX9-F1
#
_cell.length_a   1.000
_cell.length_b   1.000
_cell.length_c   1.000
_cell.angle_alpha   90.00
_cell.angle_beta   90.00
_cell.angle_gamma   90.00
#
_symmetry.space_group_name_H-M   'P 1'
#
loop_
_entity.id
_entity.type
_entity.pdbx_description
1 polymer ?
#
loop_
_entity_poly.entity_id
_entity_poly.type
_entity_poly.pdbx_seq_one_letter_code
_entity_poly.pdbx_strand_id
1 'polypeptide(L)'
;MTARQMPSFVPDRGSFVRCKRCHEQFFFVETVKNKRMPVDVAPASDGNLIIHKRGPDEEGNPRLPFGSVVSGLQAEGMREAGIRLYVSHFRDCPYAEEFRKKARSRGTWRRNR
;
A
#
# COMPACT_ATOMS: atom_id res chain seq x y z
N MET A 1 5.01 -30.48 10.73
CA MET A 1 5.59 -29.55 9.74
C MET A 1 5.13 -28.14 10.09
N THR A 2 5.90 -27.37 10.85
CA THR A 2 5.54 -26.00 11.23
C THR A 2 5.69 -25.11 10.00
N ALA A 3 4.59 -24.57 9.48
CA ALA A 3 4.61 -23.60 8.41
C ALA A 3 5.57 -22.46 8.79
N ARG A 4 6.68 -22.32 8.05
CA ARG A 4 7.56 -21.15 8.19
C ARG A 4 6.70 -19.93 7.87
N GLN A 5 6.38 -19.15 8.90
CA GLN A 5 5.64 -17.91 8.76
C GLN A 5 6.50 -16.97 7.89
N MET A 6 6.18 -16.86 6.61
CA MET A 6 6.91 -16.01 5.68
C MET A 6 6.86 -14.56 6.15
N PRO A 7 7.94 -13.78 5.96
CA PRO A 7 8.04 -12.45 6.54
C PRO A 7 6.96 -11.56 5.93
N SER A 8 6.04 -11.10 6.78
CA SER A 8 5.24 -9.93 6.46
C SER A 8 6.18 -8.75 6.23
N PHE A 9 5.81 -7.88 5.29
CA PHE A 9 6.46 -6.59 5.23
C PHE A 9 6.16 -5.84 6.53
N VAL A 10 7.21 -5.48 7.26
CA VAL A 10 7.12 -4.66 8.48
C VAL A 10 7.56 -3.25 8.11
N PRO A 11 6.63 -2.28 8.06
CA PRO A 11 6.97 -0.87 7.86
C PRO A 11 7.79 -0.34 9.04
N ASP A 12 8.62 0.68 8.80
CA ASP A 12 9.33 1.37 9.88
C ASP A 12 8.35 2.04 10.84
N ARG A 13 8.65 2.05 12.14
CA ARG A 13 7.73 2.55 13.18
C ARG A 13 7.24 3.98 12.94
N GLY A 14 8.06 4.83 12.29
CA GLY A 14 7.70 6.22 11.96
C GLY A 14 6.89 6.39 10.66
N SER A 15 6.69 5.32 9.89
CA SER A 15 6.03 5.37 8.57
C SER A 15 4.51 5.21 8.61
N PHE A 16 3.96 4.86 9.78
CA PHE A 16 2.52 4.72 9.97
C PHE A 16 1.81 6.07 9.93
N VAL A 17 0.71 6.11 9.19
CA VAL A 17 -0.19 7.25 9.08
C VAL A 17 -1.58 6.81 9.52
N ARG A 18 -2.30 7.70 10.20
CA ARG A 18 -3.68 7.45 10.61
C ARG A 18 -4.66 8.09 9.62
N CYS A 19 -5.67 7.33 9.19
CA CYS A 19 -6.75 7.87 8.39
C CYS A 19 -7.52 8.94 9.18
N LYS A 20 -7.79 10.08 8.55
CA LYS A 20 -8.46 11.20 9.23
C LYS A 20 -9.96 10.96 9.49
N ARG A 21 -10.53 9.89 8.93
CA ARG A 21 -11.98 9.61 8.99
C ARG A 21 -12.27 8.30 9.69
N CYS A 22 -11.71 7.17 9.22
CA CYS A 22 -11.91 5.88 9.90
C CYS A 22 -10.90 5.61 11.04
N HIS A 23 -9.88 6.46 11.21
CA HIS A 23 -8.87 6.35 12.26
C HIS A 23 -7.99 5.09 12.26
N GLU A 24 -8.14 4.22 11.26
CA GLU A 24 -7.24 3.08 11.05
C GLU A 24 -5.84 3.52 10.62
N GLN A 25 -4.87 2.68 10.93
CA GLN A 25 -3.48 2.86 10.52
C GLN A 25 -3.24 2.27 9.13
N PHE A 26 -2.45 2.99 8.34
CA PHE A 26 -1.98 2.56 7.05
C PHE A 26 -0.55 3.08 6.85
N PHE A 27 0.16 2.62 5.83
CA PHE A 27 1.43 3.20 5.41
C PHE A 27 1.38 3.54 3.93
N PHE A 28 2.30 4.40 3.48
CA PHE A 28 2.38 4.74 2.06
C PHE A 28 3.39 3.84 1.36
N VAL A 29 2.99 3.33 0.20
CA VAL A 29 3.90 2.80 -0.80
C VAL A 29 3.92 3.70 -2.00
N GLU A 30 4.98 3.59 -2.79
CA GLU A 30 5.02 4.15 -4.13
C GLU A 30 4.88 3.02 -5.16
N THR A 31 4.10 3.31 -6.20
CA THR A 31 3.79 2.37 -7.28
C THR A 31 4.66 2.65 -8.52
N VAL A 32 4.60 1.77 -9.52
CA VAL A 32 5.32 1.90 -10.81
C VAL A 32 5.20 3.29 -11.45
N LYS A 33 4.08 4.00 -11.24
CA LYS A 33 3.83 5.33 -11.81
C LYS A 33 4.26 6.49 -10.89
N ASN A 34 5.17 6.25 -9.94
CA ASN A 34 5.59 7.19 -8.89
C ASN A 34 4.40 7.78 -8.10
N LYS A 35 3.30 7.03 -8.02
CA LYS A 35 2.09 7.44 -7.28
C LYS A 35 2.13 6.83 -5.90
N ARG A 36 1.93 7.67 -4.89
CA ARG A 36 1.73 7.24 -3.51
C ARG A 36 0.36 6.58 -3.34
N MET A 37 0.34 5.40 -2.75
CA MET A 37 -0.87 4.65 -2.45
C MET A 37 -0.90 4.31 -0.95
N PRO A 38 -2.02 4.57 -0.25
CA PRO A 38 -2.18 4.13 1.13
C PRO A 38 -2.49 2.63 1.16
N VAL A 39 -1.78 1.88 1.99
CA VAL A 39 -1.87 0.42 2.10
C VAL A 39 -2.11 0.05 3.56
N ASP A 40 -3.04 -0.88 3.80
CA ASP A 40 -3.35 -1.34 5.14
C ASP A 40 -2.15 -2.02 5.80
N VAL A 41 -2.02 -1.85 7.12
CA VAL A 41 -0.91 -2.44 7.88
C VAL A 41 -1.01 -3.96 7.90
N ALA A 42 -2.22 -4.50 8.01
CA ALA A 42 -2.46 -5.93 8.01
C ALA A 42 -2.54 -6.46 6.56
N PRO A 43 -1.92 -7.62 6.27
CA PRO A 43 -2.15 -8.30 5.01
C PRO A 43 -3.60 -8.82 4.95
N ALA A 44 -4.17 -8.87 3.75
CA ALA A 44 -5.51 -9.36 3.50
C ALA A 44 -5.48 -10.71 2.77
N SER A 45 -6.39 -11.62 3.13
CA SER A 45 -6.51 -12.94 2.49
C SER A 45 -6.85 -12.85 1.01
N ASP A 46 -7.59 -11.81 0.63
CA ASP A 46 -7.97 -11.49 -0.75
C ASP A 46 -7.10 -10.38 -1.37
N GLY A 47 -5.96 -10.07 -0.74
CA GLY A 47 -5.09 -8.98 -1.18
C GLY A 47 -4.42 -9.22 -2.52
N ASN A 48 -3.99 -8.14 -3.16
CA ASN A 48 -3.39 -8.16 -4.50
C ASN A 48 -2.16 -7.27 -4.63
N LEU A 49 -1.60 -6.82 -3.51
CA LEU A 49 -0.39 -6.02 -3.46
C LEU A 49 0.74 -6.80 -2.79
N ILE A 50 1.88 -6.86 -3.46
CA ILE A 50 3.14 -7.28 -2.85
C ILE A 50 3.98 -6.03 -2.57
N ILE A 51 4.57 -5.98 -1.37
CA ILE A 51 5.34 -4.84 -0.91
C ILE A 51 6.82 -5.21 -0.86
N HIS A 52 7.63 -4.44 -1.58
CA HIS A 52 9.07 -4.61 -1.62
C HIS A 52 9.74 -3.51 -0.78
N LYS A 53 10.67 -3.91 0.09
CA LYS A 53 11.58 -2.97 0.75
C LYS A 53 12.41 -2.25 -0.31
N ARG A 54 12.62 -0.95 -0.13
CA ARG A 54 13.61 -0.18 -0.86
C ARG A 54 14.62 0.39 0.12
N GLY A 55 15.88 0.35 -0.26
CA GLY A 55 16.92 1.09 0.44
C GLY A 55 16.74 2.60 0.27
N PRO A 56 17.58 3.41 0.93
CA PRO A 56 17.64 4.85 0.68
C PRO A 56 17.99 5.16 -0.78
N ASP A 57 17.78 6.41 -1.21
CA ASP A 57 18.26 6.90 -2.50
C ASP A 57 19.79 7.13 -2.50
N GLU A 58 20.32 7.58 -3.63
CA GLU A 58 21.76 7.80 -3.82
C GLU A 58 22.30 8.88 -2.86
N GLU A 59 21.44 9.81 -2.45
CA GLU A 59 21.71 10.86 -1.48
C GLU A 59 21.49 10.41 -0.02
N GLY A 60 21.09 9.16 0.22
CA GLY A 60 20.89 8.59 1.55
C GLY A 60 19.52 8.89 2.18
N ASN A 61 18.59 9.50 1.46
CA ASN A 61 17.25 9.78 1.97
C ASN A 61 16.37 8.53 1.98
N PRO A 62 15.48 8.39 2.98
CA PRO A 62 14.57 7.25 3.07
C PRO A 62 13.57 7.25 1.91
N ARG A 63 13.44 6.09 1.25
CA ARG A 63 12.47 5.88 0.16
C ARG A 63 11.23 5.14 0.67
N LEU A 64 10.09 5.47 0.07
CA LEU A 64 8.88 4.69 0.29
C LEU A 64 9.05 3.26 -0.23
N PRO A 65 8.49 2.25 0.45
CA PRO A 65 8.40 0.89 -0.06
C PRO A 65 7.75 0.88 -1.45
N PHE A 66 8.12 -0.10 -2.28
CA PHE A 66 7.51 -0.26 -3.59
C PHE A 66 6.32 -1.21 -3.50
N GLY A 67 5.17 -0.80 -4.02
CA GLY A 67 3.99 -1.65 -4.12
C GLY A 67 3.75 -2.10 -5.56
N SER A 68 3.77 -3.42 -5.79
CA SER A 68 3.43 -4.03 -7.07
C SER A 68 2.04 -4.68 -6.99
N VAL A 69 1.20 -4.43 -7.99
CA VAL A 69 -0.10 -5.10 -8.13
C VAL A 69 0.13 -6.45 -8.80
N VAL A 70 -0.37 -7.52 -8.21
CA VAL A 70 -0.39 -8.87 -8.77
C VAL A 70 -1.82 -9.23 -9.18
N SER A 71 -2.00 -9.85 -10.35
CA SER A 71 -3.32 -10.12 -10.92
C SER A 71 -3.65 -11.62 -10.97
N GLY A 72 -4.95 -11.93 -10.84
CA GLY A 72 -5.53 -13.26 -11.10
C GLY A 72 -4.74 -14.41 -10.49
N LEU A 73 -4.32 -15.34 -11.35
CA LEU A 73 -3.58 -16.56 -10.99
C LEU A 73 -2.28 -16.29 -10.23
N GLN A 74 -1.61 -15.15 -10.47
CA GLN A 74 -0.39 -14.81 -9.73
C GLN A 74 -0.71 -14.53 -8.26
N ALA A 75 -1.80 -13.81 -7.98
CA ALA A 75 -2.21 -13.53 -6.60
C ALA A 75 -2.64 -14.82 -5.89
N GLU A 76 -3.34 -15.71 -6.59
CA GLU A 76 -3.75 -17.01 -6.07
C GLU A 76 -2.53 -17.90 -5.74
N GLY A 77 -1.62 -18.10 -6.70
CA GLY A 77 -0.41 -18.88 -6.46
C GLY A 77 0.48 -18.29 -5.36
N MET A 78 0.53 -16.96 -5.22
CA MET A 78 1.22 -16.32 -4.09
C MET A 78 0.55 -16.64 -2.75
N ARG A 79 -0.78 -16.59 -2.67
CA ARG A 79 -1.52 -16.95 -1.44
C ARG A 79 -1.34 -18.41 -1.08
N GLU A 80 -1.41 -19.31 -2.06
CA GLU A 80 -1.15 -20.75 -1.88
C GLU A 80 0.28 -21.02 -1.40
N ALA A 81 1.24 -20.26 -1.91
CA ALA A 81 2.63 -20.30 -1.44
C ALA A 81 2.84 -19.65 -0.05
N GLY A 82 1.78 -19.14 0.59
CA GLY A 82 1.86 -18.49 1.91
C GLY A 82 2.43 -17.07 1.88
N ILE A 83 2.59 -16.46 0.70
CA ILE A 83 3.03 -15.07 0.56
C ILE A 83 1.90 -14.14 0.99
N ARG A 84 2.22 -13.22 1.91
CA ARG A 84 1.29 -12.23 2.42
C ARG A 84 1.08 -11.11 1.41
N LEU A 85 -0.17 -10.94 0.98
CA LEU A 85 -0.58 -9.85 0.10
C LEU A 85 -1.35 -8.80 0.89
N TYR A 86 -1.28 -7.58 0.38
CA TYR A 86 -1.84 -6.38 0.99
C TYR A 86 -2.88 -5.75 0.05
N VAL A 87 -3.57 -4.75 0.57
CA VAL A 87 -4.65 -4.05 -0.13
C VAL A 87 -4.51 -2.56 0.09
N SER A 88 -5.06 -1.80 -0.85
CA SER A 88 -5.18 -0.36 -0.68
C SER A 88 -6.15 -0.08 0.46
N HIS A 89 -5.77 0.80 1.39
CA HIS A 89 -6.65 1.23 2.48
C HIS A 89 -7.98 1.80 1.97
N PHE A 90 -7.96 2.44 0.80
CA PHE A 90 -9.17 2.99 0.17
C PHE A 90 -10.09 1.93 -0.43
N ARG A 91 -9.74 0.64 -0.38
CA ARG A 91 -10.65 -0.45 -0.72
C ARG A 91 -11.71 -0.60 0.36
N ASP A 92 -11.27 -0.62 1.63
CA ASP A 92 -12.12 -0.99 2.76
C ASP A 92 -12.56 0.24 3.60
N CYS A 93 -11.90 1.39 3.41
CA CYS A 93 -12.30 2.63 4.09
C CYS A 93 -13.69 3.12 3.62
N PRO A 94 -14.68 3.27 4.53
CA PRO A 94 -16.04 3.72 4.18
C PRO A 94 -16.08 5.16 3.68
N TYR A 95 -15.03 5.94 3.93
CA TYR A 95 -14.91 7.34 3.49
C TYR A 95 -14.00 7.51 2.26
N ALA A 96 -13.61 6.42 1.59
CA ALA A 96 -12.70 6.45 0.44
C ALA A 96 -13.17 7.40 -0.67
N GLU A 97 -14.48 7.49 -0.91
CA GLU A 97 -15.04 8.39 -1.93
C GLU A 97 -14.79 9.86 -1.63
N GLU A 98 -14.88 10.29 -0.36
CA GLU A 98 -14.61 11.68 0.04
C GLU A 98 -13.16 12.07 -0.31
N PHE A 99 -12.22 11.17 -0.03
CA PHE A 99 -10.81 11.37 -0.36
C PHE A 99 -10.57 11.40 -1.87
N ARG A 100 -11.22 10.52 -2.64
CA ARG A 100 -11.12 10.50 -4.11
C ARG A 100 -11.71 11.78 -4.72
N LYS A 101 -12.85 12.27 -4.22
CA LYS A 101 -13.46 13.55 -4.64
C LYS A 101 -12.49 14.72 -4.42
N LYS A 102 -11.89 14.80 -3.23
CA LYS A 102 -10.91 15.85 -2.87
C LYS A 102 -9.62 15.76 -3.71
N ALA A 103 -9.16 14.55 -4.04
CA ALA A 103 -8.00 14.38 -4.92
C ALA A 103 -8.28 14.89 -6.35
N ARG A 104 -9.48 14.59 -6.89
CA ARG A 104 -9.91 15.08 -8.21
C ARG A 104 -9.99 16.61 -8.25
N SER A 105 -10.57 17.25 -7.23
CA SER A 105 -10.70 18.71 -7.20
C SER A 105 -9.35 19.45 -7.13
N ARG A 106 -8.35 18.86 -6.47
CA ARG A 106 -6.96 19.38 -6.48
C ARG A 106 -6.27 19.20 -7.83
N GLY A 107 -6.56 18.11 -8.54
CA GLY A 107 -6.01 17.84 -9.88
C GLY A 107 -6.60 18.72 -10.99
N THR A 108 -7.85 19.16 -10.85
CA THR A 108 -8.46 20.17 -11.73
C THR A 108 -7.83 21.55 -11.52
N TRP A 109 -7.46 21.92 -10.28
CA TRP A 109 -6.78 23.18 -10.02
C TRP A 109 -5.37 23.24 -10.62
N ARG A 110 -4.60 22.15 -10.57
CA ARG A 110 -3.23 22.09 -11.14
C ARG A 110 -3.16 22.13 -12.67
N ARG A 111 -4.25 21.89 -13.40
CA ARG A 111 -4.27 21.92 -14.88
C ARG A 111 -4.64 23.28 -15.48
N ASN A 112 -5.18 24.20 -14.68
CA ASN A 112 -5.61 25.53 -15.11
C ASN A 112 -4.64 26.65 -14.64
N ARG A 113 -3.35 26.33 -14.45
CA ARG A 113 -2.29 27.31 -14.15
C ARG A 113 -1.14 27.13 -15.12
#